data_AF-A8JED0-F1
#
_entry.id   AF-A8JED0-F1
#
_cell.length_a   1.000
_cell.length_b   1.000
_cell.length_c   1.000
_cell.angle_alpha   90.00
_cell.angle_beta   90.00
_cell.angle_gamma   90.00
#
_symmetry.space_group_name_H-M   'P 1'
#
loop_
_entity.id
_entity.type
_entity.pdbx_description
1 polymer ?
#
loop_
_entity_poly.entity_id
_entity_poly.type
_entity_poly.pdbx_seq_one_letter_code
_entity_poly.pdbx_strand_id
1 'polypeptide(L)'
;MGVAVEVKLTIRATYVASFDFTMHGSPYTFLVTKWSSRGFAKFATLFFNATTWDPTKFGTFSEADDGTVSFSMDTSKKLNMVEQGVKDILSCIDLIGCHYQRSVRDYAVWYREKHPELDTYVQYITRAACCAIAHVDFLAPNITWDLVQFLLS
;
A
#
# COMPACT_ATOMS: atom_id res chain seq x y z
N MET A 1 10.54 21.96 -7.11
CA MET A 1 9.11 22.27 -7.27
C MET A 1 8.37 20.95 -7.36
N GLY A 2 7.39 20.70 -6.49
CA GLY A 2 6.53 19.52 -6.61
C GLY A 2 5.56 19.68 -7.77
N VAL A 3 5.32 18.60 -8.50
CA VAL A 3 4.27 18.53 -9.53
C VAL A 3 3.06 17.87 -8.87
N ALA A 4 1.90 18.51 -8.94
CA ALA A 4 0.66 17.88 -8.48
C ALA A 4 0.27 16.76 -9.44
N VAL A 5 0.12 15.54 -8.93
CA VAL A 5 -0.34 14.38 -9.69
C VAL A 5 -1.77 14.08 -9.27
N GLU A 6 -2.69 14.10 -10.24
CA GLU A 6 -4.06 13.66 -10.00
C GLU A 6 -4.10 12.13 -10.00
N VAL A 7 -4.72 11.56 -8.96
CA VAL A 7 -4.84 10.12 -8.78
C VAL A 7 -6.32 9.75 -8.72
N LYS A 8 -6.75 8.88 -9.64
CA LYS A 8 -8.09 8.31 -9.63
C LYS A 8 -8.09 7.02 -8.82
N LEU A 9 -8.66 7.06 -7.63
CA LEU A 9 -8.80 5.89 -6.75
C LEU A 9 -10.12 5.16 -7.01
N THR A 10 -10.04 3.85 -7.21
CA THR A 10 -11.19 2.94 -7.26
C THR A 10 -11.02 1.86 -6.21
N ILE A 11 -11.98 1.74 -5.28
CA ILE A 11 -12.02 0.67 -4.27
C ILE A 11 -13.23 -0.23 -4.56
N ARG A 12 -12.99 -1.52 -4.77
CA ARG A 12 -14.05 -2.52 -4.98
C ARG A 12 -14.66 -2.95 -3.64
N ALA A 13 -15.84 -3.57 -3.68
CA ALA A 13 -16.49 -4.13 -2.50
C ALA A 13 -15.62 -5.19 -1.76
N THR A 14 -14.69 -5.83 -2.48
CA THR A 14 -13.68 -6.74 -1.92
C THR A 14 -12.46 -6.03 -1.33
N TYR A 15 -12.52 -4.70 -1.20
CA TYR A 15 -11.43 -3.82 -0.76
C TYR A 15 -10.20 -3.79 -1.68
N VAL A 16 -10.26 -4.42 -2.85
CA VAL A 16 -9.23 -4.26 -3.88
C VAL A 16 -9.20 -2.79 -4.29
N ALA A 17 -8.03 -2.17 -4.14
CA ALA A 17 -7.81 -0.78 -4.50
C ALA A 17 -6.98 -0.71 -5.78
N SER A 18 -7.44 0.06 -6.76
CA SER A 18 -6.65 0.47 -7.90
C SER A 18 -6.53 1.98 -7.93
N PHE A 19 -5.36 2.49 -8.25
CA PHE A 19 -5.15 3.91 -8.40
C PHE A 19 -4.42 4.21 -9.71
N ASP A 20 -5.10 5.00 -10.54
CA ASP A 20 -4.66 5.37 -11.87
C ASP A 20 -4.11 6.80 -11.82
N PHE A 21 -2.94 7.02 -12.41
CA PHE A 21 -2.35 8.35 -12.50
C PHE A 21 -1.44 8.47 -13.72
N THR A 22 -1.19 9.70 -14.15
CA THR A 22 -0.29 9.97 -15.28
C THR A 22 0.95 10.69 -14.78
N MET A 23 2.12 10.15 -15.11
CA MET A 23 3.40 10.77 -14.78
C MET A 23 4.27 10.84 -16.02
N HIS A 24 4.80 12.02 -16.32
CA HIS A 24 5.60 12.29 -17.54
C HIS A 24 4.92 11.83 -18.84
N GLY A 25 3.59 12.00 -18.94
CA GLY A 25 2.81 11.59 -20.10
C GLY A 25 2.57 10.08 -20.21
N SER A 26 3.07 9.27 -19.27
CA SER A 26 2.82 7.83 -19.21
C SER A 26 1.74 7.51 -18.18
N PRO A 27 0.70 6.74 -18.54
CA PRO A 27 -0.30 6.29 -17.58
C PRO A 27 0.24 5.11 -16.76
N TYR A 28 -0.09 5.11 -15.48
CA TYR A 28 0.23 4.03 -14.56
C TYR A 28 -1.04 3.62 -13.80
N THR A 29 -1.19 2.31 -13.62
CA THR A 29 -2.27 1.74 -12.80
C THR A 29 -1.64 0.86 -11.74
N PHE A 30 -1.71 1.30 -10.49
CA PHE A 30 -1.20 0.53 -9.37
C PHE A 30 -2.37 -0.24 -8.77
N LEU A 31 -2.12 -1.51 -8.41
CA LEU A 31 -3.16 -2.40 -7.94
C LEU A 31 -2.74 -3.05 -6.62
N VAL A 32 -3.55 -2.82 -5.59
CA VAL A 32 -3.44 -3.48 -4.28
C VAL A 32 -4.59 -4.48 -4.16
N THR A 33 -4.29 -5.73 -4.50
CA THR A 33 -5.28 -6.83 -4.49
C THR A 33 -5.45 -7.48 -3.12
N LYS A 34 -4.44 -7.38 -2.26
CA LYS A 34 -4.40 -8.03 -0.96
C LYS A 34 -4.11 -7.00 0.13
N TRP A 35 -5.18 -6.51 0.74
CA TRP A 35 -5.13 -5.95 2.11
C TRP A 35 -5.27 -7.06 3.17
N SER A 36 -5.46 -8.30 2.71
CA SER A 36 -6.05 -9.39 3.47
C SER A 36 -5.61 -10.77 2.94
N SER A 37 -4.33 -11.15 3.02
CA SER A 37 -3.95 -12.53 2.70
C SER A 37 -4.55 -13.55 3.69
N ARG A 38 -4.84 -13.12 4.93
CA ARG A 38 -5.61 -13.88 5.95
C ARG A 38 -6.75 -13.05 6.58
N GLY A 39 -7.37 -12.18 5.79
CA GLY A 39 -8.42 -11.26 6.25
C GLY A 39 -7.92 -9.84 6.52
N PHE A 40 -8.84 -8.87 6.43
CA PHE A 40 -8.61 -7.44 6.64
C PHE A 40 -8.02 -7.12 8.03
N ALA A 41 -8.18 -8.07 8.98
CA ALA A 41 -7.72 -7.96 10.35
C ALA A 41 -6.22 -7.68 10.48
N LYS A 42 -5.34 -8.32 9.68
CA LYS A 42 -3.89 -8.04 9.79
C LYS A 42 -3.59 -6.59 9.43
N PHE A 43 -4.09 -6.12 8.29
CA PHE A 43 -3.93 -4.73 7.89
C PHE A 43 -4.51 -3.77 8.93
N ALA A 44 -5.74 -4.02 9.40
CA ALA A 44 -6.37 -3.18 10.41
C ALA A 44 -5.60 -3.15 11.73
N THR A 45 -5.06 -4.29 12.17
CA THR A 45 -4.22 -4.38 13.38
C THR A 45 -2.97 -3.53 13.21
N LEU A 46 -2.25 -3.71 12.10
CA LEU A 46 -1.06 -2.91 11.81
C LEU A 46 -1.40 -1.41 11.74
N PHE A 47 -2.50 -1.06 11.07
CA PHE A 47 -2.99 0.31 10.94
C PHE A 47 -3.21 0.95 12.32
N PHE A 48 -4.01 0.32 13.19
CA PHE A 48 -4.28 0.86 14.53
C PHE A 48 -3.07 0.84 15.47
N ASN A 49 -2.13 -0.09 15.28
CA ASN A 49 -0.89 -0.12 16.06
C ASN A 49 0.13 0.94 15.61
N ALA A 50 0.00 1.49 14.40
CA ALA A 50 0.94 2.47 13.87
C ALA A 50 0.82 3.84 14.53
N THR A 51 -0.40 4.27 14.86
CA THR A 51 -0.70 5.59 15.41
C THR A 51 -2.12 5.64 15.98
N THR A 52 -2.43 6.71 16.70
CA THR A 52 -3.79 6.99 17.16
C THR A 52 -4.62 7.60 16.03
N TRP A 53 -5.67 6.90 15.63
CA TRP A 53 -6.60 7.33 14.58
C TRP A 53 -7.89 7.90 15.14
N ASP A 54 -8.54 8.77 14.36
CA ASP A 54 -9.86 9.31 14.67
C ASP A 54 -10.92 8.18 14.71
N PRO A 55 -11.50 7.88 15.89
CA PRO A 55 -12.46 6.78 16.02
C PRO A 55 -13.75 6.98 15.21
N THR A 56 -14.09 8.24 14.91
CA THR A 56 -15.28 8.57 14.12
C THR A 56 -15.08 8.17 12.65
N LYS A 57 -13.86 8.35 12.13
CA LYS A 57 -13.51 8.06 10.73
C LYS A 57 -13.12 6.61 10.48
N PHE A 58 -12.42 5.99 11.42
CA PHE A 58 -11.80 4.68 11.23
C PHE A 58 -12.38 3.58 12.11
N GLY A 59 -13.20 3.94 13.11
CA GLY A 59 -13.72 2.99 14.09
C GLY A 59 -12.77 2.78 15.26
N THR A 60 -13.07 1.77 16.07
CA THR A 60 -12.26 1.45 17.25
C THR A 60 -11.63 0.06 17.14
N PHE A 61 -10.47 -0.05 17.77
CA PHE A 61 -9.70 -1.26 17.96
C PHE A 61 -9.59 -1.52 19.46
N SER A 62 -9.77 -2.77 19.86
CA SER A 62 -9.44 -3.22 21.20
C SER A 62 -8.82 -4.60 21.15
N GLU A 63 -7.89 -4.83 22.07
CA GLU A 63 -7.23 -6.10 22.30
C GLU A 63 -7.58 -6.55 23.72
N ALA A 64 -8.12 -7.75 23.85
CA ALA A 64 -8.41 -8.35 25.14
C ALA A 64 -7.13 -8.95 25.76
N ASP A 65 -7.15 -9.22 27.06
CA ASP A 65 -6.00 -9.75 27.80
C ASP A 65 -5.49 -11.12 27.28
N ASP A 66 -6.32 -11.83 26.52
CA ASP A 66 -5.98 -13.11 25.87
C ASP A 66 -5.38 -12.95 24.46
N GLY A 67 -5.16 -11.71 24.00
CA GLY A 67 -4.66 -11.39 22.66
C GLY A 67 -5.74 -11.40 21.57
N THR A 68 -7.02 -11.55 21.93
CA THR A 68 -8.11 -11.47 20.96
C THR A 68 -8.29 -10.02 20.50
N VAL A 69 -8.06 -9.80 19.21
CA VAL A 69 -8.28 -8.50 18.56
C VAL A 69 -9.72 -8.37 18.09
N SER A 70 -10.36 -7.26 18.47
CA SER A 70 -11.71 -6.92 18.02
C SER A 70 -11.77 -5.54 17.37
N PHE A 71 -12.66 -5.40 16.40
CA PHE A 71 -12.83 -4.18 15.64
C PHE A 71 -14.30 -3.76 15.60
N SER A 72 -14.58 -2.52 15.98
CA SER A 72 -15.89 -1.90 15.80
C SER A 72 -15.82 -0.91 14.64
N MET A 73 -16.14 -1.40 13.44
CA MET A 73 -16.14 -0.63 12.21
C MET A 73 -17.18 -1.15 11.22
N ASP A 74 -17.90 -0.21 10.59
CA ASP A 74 -18.78 -0.49 9.46
C ASP A 74 -18.00 -0.50 8.13
N THR A 75 -18.71 -0.73 7.02
CA THR A 75 -18.13 -0.74 5.68
C THR A 75 -17.50 0.61 5.31
N SER A 76 -18.09 1.73 5.70
CA SER A 76 -17.55 3.06 5.37
C SER A 76 -16.20 3.29 6.05
N LYS A 77 -16.08 2.92 7.32
CA LYS A 77 -14.84 3.01 8.10
C LYS A 77 -13.72 2.13 7.52
N LYS A 78 -14.07 0.92 7.05
CA LYS A 78 -13.14 0.04 6.32
C LYS A 78 -12.65 0.68 5.02
N LEU A 79 -13.55 1.28 4.25
CA LEU A 79 -13.20 1.99 3.02
C LEU A 79 -12.27 3.19 3.30
N ASN A 80 -12.56 3.98 4.34
CA ASN A 80 -11.70 5.09 4.75
C ASN A 80 -10.28 4.62 5.10
N MET A 81 -10.17 3.46 5.77
CA MET A 81 -8.89 2.87 6.13
C MET A 81 -8.10 2.41 4.90
N VAL A 82 -8.77 1.80 3.92
CA VAL A 82 -8.16 1.44 2.63
C VAL A 82 -7.70 2.69 1.88
N GLU A 83 -8.53 3.72 1.83
CA GLU A 83 -8.18 5.01 1.22
C GLU A 83 -6.94 5.62 1.89
N GLN A 84 -6.89 5.62 3.23
CA GLN A 84 -5.71 6.10 3.95
C GLN A 84 -4.48 5.25 3.64
N GLY A 85 -4.61 3.92 3.62
CA GLY A 85 -3.52 3.04 3.22
C GLY A 85 -2.99 3.31 1.81
N VAL A 86 -3.87 3.65 0.85
CA VAL A 86 -3.46 4.07 -0.49
C VAL A 86 -2.69 5.39 -0.45
N LYS A 87 -3.15 6.38 0.33
CA LYS A 87 -2.42 7.64 0.51
C LYS A 87 -1.03 7.40 1.09
N ASP A 88 -0.92 6.54 2.09
CA ASP A 88 0.36 6.21 2.72
C ASP A 88 1.30 5.49 1.74
N ILE A 89 0.76 4.61 0.88
CA ILE A 89 1.52 3.99 -0.22
C ILE A 89 2.04 5.05 -1.20
N LEU A 90 1.20 5.97 -1.64
CA LEU A 90 1.59 7.05 -2.56
C LEU A 90 2.66 7.96 -1.94
N SER A 91 2.49 8.34 -0.67
CA SER A 91 3.52 9.09 0.07
C SER A 91 4.82 8.30 0.18
N CYS A 92 4.77 6.99 0.40
CA CYS A 92 5.95 6.15 0.43
C CYS A 92 6.63 6.06 -0.94
N ILE A 93 5.87 5.96 -2.03
CA ILE A 93 6.41 5.99 -3.40
C ILE A 93 7.11 7.32 -3.69
N ASP A 94 6.52 8.44 -3.28
CA ASP A 94 7.13 9.77 -3.42
C ASP A 94 8.47 9.85 -2.67
N LEU A 95 8.51 9.37 -1.42
CA LEU A 95 9.75 9.30 -0.63
C LEU A 95 10.83 8.43 -1.30
N ILE A 96 10.46 7.25 -1.80
CA ILE A 96 11.37 6.37 -2.56
C ILE A 96 11.85 7.08 -3.83
N GLY A 97 10.93 7.73 -4.56
CA GLY A 97 11.19 8.51 -5.76
C GLY A 97 12.21 9.62 -5.54
N CYS A 98 12.00 10.43 -4.50
CA CYS A 98 12.88 11.54 -4.15
C CYS A 98 14.27 11.06 -3.69
N HIS A 99 14.33 9.95 -2.94
CA HIS A 99 15.59 9.47 -2.36
C HIS A 99 16.44 8.69 -3.37
N TYR A 100 15.85 7.71 -4.07
CA TYR A 100 16.59 6.79 -4.94
C TYR A 100 16.59 7.21 -6.42
N GLN A 101 15.70 8.13 -6.83
CA GLN A 101 15.63 8.74 -8.16
C GLN A 101 15.66 7.71 -9.31
N ARG A 102 16.83 7.49 -9.92
CA ARG A 102 17.01 6.56 -11.04
C ARG A 102 17.02 5.09 -10.62
N SER A 103 17.23 4.81 -9.34
CA SER A 103 17.32 3.47 -8.76
C SER A 103 16.07 3.07 -7.97
N VAL A 104 14.94 3.75 -8.20
CA VAL A 104 13.64 3.47 -7.54
C VAL A 104 13.21 2.02 -7.73
N ARG A 105 13.38 1.48 -8.95
CA ARG A 105 13.04 0.10 -9.27
C ARG A 105 13.99 -0.90 -8.61
N ASP A 106 15.30 -0.65 -8.67
CA ASP A 106 16.31 -1.53 -8.05
C ASP A 106 16.08 -1.62 -6.54
N TYR A 107 15.81 -0.48 -5.90
CA TYR A 107 15.43 -0.43 -4.50
C TYR A 107 14.16 -1.24 -4.22
N ALA A 108 13.12 -1.07 -5.05
CA ALA A 108 11.86 -1.79 -4.87
C ALA A 108 12.03 -3.32 -4.98
N VAL A 109 12.87 -3.79 -5.90
CA VAL A 109 13.22 -5.22 -6.04
C VAL A 109 14.04 -5.68 -4.83
N TRP A 110 15.11 -4.97 -4.49
CA TRP A 110 15.97 -5.29 -3.36
C TRP A 110 15.21 -5.36 -2.04
N TYR A 111 14.36 -4.36 -1.76
CA TYR A 111 13.55 -4.33 -0.55
C TYR A 111 12.61 -5.53 -0.49
N ARG A 112 12.04 -5.91 -1.64
CA ARG A 112 11.18 -7.10 -1.72
C ARG A 112 11.93 -8.41 -1.46
N GLU A 113 13.20 -8.51 -1.77
CA GLU A 113 13.98 -9.72 -1.53
C GLU A 113 14.56 -9.78 -0.13
N LYS A 114 14.92 -8.63 0.45
CA LYS A 114 15.63 -8.55 1.73
C LYS A 114 14.75 -8.31 2.95
N HIS A 115 13.52 -7.83 2.75
CA HIS A 115 12.57 -7.54 3.83
C HIS A 115 11.25 -8.31 3.66
N PRO A 116 11.23 -9.64 3.86
CA PRO A 116 10.01 -10.45 3.85
C PRO A 116 9.08 -10.17 5.04
N GLU A 117 9.60 -9.63 6.14
CA GLU A 117 8.86 -9.32 7.35
C GLU A 117 7.81 -8.21 7.14
N LEU A 118 6.64 -8.37 7.77
CA LEU A 118 5.50 -7.45 7.68
C LEU A 118 4.85 -7.32 9.05
N ASP A 119 5.66 -7.02 10.06
CA ASP A 119 5.26 -6.98 11.47
C ASP A 119 4.87 -5.56 11.90
N THR A 120 5.33 -4.56 11.15
CA THR A 120 4.95 -3.15 11.36
C THR A 120 4.16 -2.60 10.17
N TYR A 121 3.34 -1.60 10.44
CA TYR A 121 2.61 -0.89 9.38
C TYR A 121 3.54 -0.24 8.36
N VAL A 122 4.66 0.34 8.82
CA VAL A 122 5.64 0.97 7.93
C VAL A 122 6.22 -0.07 6.97
N GLN A 123 6.69 -1.22 7.47
CA GLN A 123 7.18 -2.30 6.61
C GLN A 123 6.11 -2.77 5.62
N TYR A 124 4.86 -2.88 6.07
CA TYR A 124 3.73 -3.26 5.23
C TYR A 124 3.49 -2.27 4.09
N ILE A 125 3.43 -0.98 4.39
CA ILE A 125 3.22 0.08 3.40
C ILE A 125 4.41 0.19 2.45
N THR A 126 5.64 0.14 2.96
CA THR A 126 6.85 0.15 2.12
C THR A 126 6.88 -1.06 1.18
N ARG A 127 6.50 -2.25 1.67
CA ARG A 127 6.37 -3.44 0.82
C ARG A 127 5.32 -3.24 -0.27
N ALA A 128 4.14 -2.74 0.08
CA ALA A 128 3.07 -2.48 -0.88
C ALA A 128 3.48 -1.46 -1.95
N ALA A 129 4.16 -0.38 -1.54
CA ALA A 129 4.75 0.61 -2.44
C ALA A 129 5.79 -0.02 -3.39
N CYS A 130 6.71 -0.82 -2.87
CA CYS A 130 7.73 -1.50 -3.68
C CYS A 130 7.11 -2.52 -4.66
N CYS A 131 6.08 -3.26 -4.24
CA CYS A 131 5.33 -4.14 -5.12
C CYS A 131 4.66 -3.35 -6.26
N ALA A 132 4.05 -2.20 -5.95
CA ALA A 132 3.40 -1.37 -6.94
C ALA A 132 4.41 -0.84 -7.97
N ILE A 133 5.54 -0.29 -7.51
CA ILE A 133 6.66 0.17 -8.36
C ILE A 133 7.16 -0.94 -9.28
N ALA A 134 7.41 -2.13 -8.73
CA ALA A 134 7.99 -3.25 -9.47
C ALA A 134 7.03 -3.87 -10.50
N HIS A 135 5.71 -3.87 -10.25
CA HIS A 135 4.73 -4.50 -11.14
C HIS A 135 4.40 -3.67 -12.39
N VAL A 136 4.61 -2.36 -12.35
CA VAL A 136 4.22 -1.42 -13.41
C VAL A 136 5.41 -0.83 -14.15
N ASP A 137 6.61 -1.34 -13.89
CA ASP A 137 7.88 -0.80 -14.38
C ASP A 137 7.96 0.73 -14.25
N PHE A 138 7.61 1.21 -13.05
CA PHE A 138 7.50 2.64 -12.75
C PHE A 138 8.81 3.37 -13.10
N LEU A 139 8.71 4.42 -13.91
CA LEU A 139 9.84 5.22 -14.44
C LEU A 139 10.79 4.45 -15.40
N ALA A 140 10.47 3.22 -15.80
CA ALA A 140 11.20 2.45 -16.81
C ALA A 140 10.28 1.66 -17.76
N PRO A 141 9.23 2.27 -18.36
CA PRO A 141 8.19 1.55 -19.10
C PRO A 141 8.67 0.86 -20.40
N ASN A 142 9.87 1.18 -20.88
CA ASN A 142 10.41 0.66 -22.15
C ASN A 142 11.44 -0.47 -21.96
N ILE A 143 11.67 -0.94 -20.74
CA ILE A 143 12.59 -2.05 -20.50
C ILE A 143 11.76 -3.29 -20.22
N THR A 144 11.83 -4.26 -21.13
CA THR A 144 11.16 -5.56 -20.98
C THR A 144 11.97 -6.40 -20.00
N TRP A 145 11.37 -6.77 -18.88
CA TRP A 145 11.97 -7.67 -17.90
C TRP A 145 11.06 -8.89 -17.71
N ASP A 146 11.65 -10.05 -17.47
CA ASP A 146 10.87 -11.27 -17.21
C ASP A 146 10.03 -11.08 -15.94
N LEU A 147 8.72 -11.02 -16.15
CA LEU A 147 7.72 -10.65 -15.16
C LEU A 147 7.52 -11.84 -14.21
N VAL A 148 8.23 -11.87 -13.09
CA VAL A 148 8.07 -12.96 -12.13
C VAL A 148 6.80 -12.73 -11.30
N GLN A 149 5.72 -13.41 -11.68
CA GLN A 149 4.48 -13.45 -10.91
C GLN A 149 4.74 -14.12 -9.56
N PHE A 150 4.60 -13.37 -8.48
CA PHE A 150 4.68 -13.93 -7.13
C PHE A 150 3.37 -13.72 -6.39
N LEU A 151 2.67 -14.83 -6.15
CA LEU A 151 1.55 -14.91 -5.22
C LEU A 151 2.10 -14.62 -3.82
N LEU A 152 1.75 -13.49 -3.22
CA LEU A 152 1.97 -13.23 -1.79
C LEU A 152 1.26 -14.34 -0.99
N SER A 153 2.03 -15.33 -0.51
CA SER A 153 1.61 -16.43 0.37
C SER A 153 1.53 -15.97 1.82
#